data_AF-A0A428DJY3-F1
#
_entry.id   AF-A0A428DJY3-F1
#
_cell.length_a   1.000
_cell.length_b   1.000
_cell.length_c   1.000
_cell.angle_alpha   90.00
_cell.angle_beta   90.00
_cell.angle_gamma   90.00
#
_symmetry.space_group_name_H-M   'P 1'
#
loop_
_entity.id
_entity.type
_entity.pdbx_description
1 polymer ?
#
loop_
_entity_poly.entity_id
_entity_poly.type
_entity_poly.pdbx_seq_one_letter_code
_entity_poly.pdbx_strand_id
1 'polypeptide(L)'
;MSYEYNPTIGASIDFRFNKGEVIITRLGETQLFSRSEFVRLLGLIDKIYTEILPLGSVIQINREKLPKDALEDFIEEMPIYVLITGQRVSIKNKFYLDYTGYFWPKGLIPNQETLVISDDMIAAVLFRGLEKNDIQEQHVLNLRRQLLAKDLDSYTFHNYQMEASQ
;
A
#
# COMPACT_ATOMS: atom_id res chain seq x y z
N MET A 1 23.19 8.83 -8.11
CA MET A 1 22.69 9.36 -6.82
C MET A 1 23.02 8.34 -5.74
N SER A 2 23.34 8.76 -4.52
CA SER A 2 23.63 7.84 -3.40
C SER A 2 22.74 8.18 -2.20
N TYR A 3 22.31 7.15 -1.48
CA TYR A 3 21.53 7.26 -0.26
C TYR A 3 22.08 6.29 0.77
N GLU A 4 22.24 6.73 2.01
CA GLU A 4 22.72 5.91 3.12
C GLU A 4 21.64 5.90 4.20
N TYR A 5 21.19 4.70 4.55
CA TYR A 5 20.28 4.50 5.66
C TYR A 5 21.05 4.05 6.89
N ASN A 6 21.02 4.88 7.93
CA ASN A 6 21.66 4.64 9.21
C ASN A 6 20.62 4.22 10.25
N PRO A 7 20.41 2.91 10.50
CA PRO A 7 19.46 2.45 11.51
C PRO A 7 19.97 2.80 12.91
N THR A 8 19.03 3.05 13.84
CA THR A 8 19.35 3.31 15.26
C THR A 8 20.14 2.15 15.90
N ILE A 9 19.90 0.92 15.44
CA ILE A 9 20.61 -0.29 15.86
C ILE A 9 20.94 -1.11 14.61
N GLY A 10 22.23 -1.49 14.45
CA GLY A 10 22.71 -2.33 13.37
C GLY A 10 23.63 -1.60 12.37
N ALA A 11 23.97 -2.27 11.28
CA ALA A 11 24.83 -1.71 10.24
C ALA A 11 24.03 -0.91 9.20
N SER A 12 24.64 0.17 8.74
CA SER A 12 24.15 1.04 7.68
C SER A 12 23.94 0.28 6.37
N ILE A 13 23.00 0.76 5.58
CA ILE A 13 22.70 0.24 4.25
C ILE A 13 22.98 1.35 3.24
N ASP A 14 23.93 1.12 2.37
CA ASP A 14 24.29 2.04 1.30
C ASP A 14 23.58 1.67 0.00
N PHE A 15 22.96 2.65 -0.63
CA PHE A 15 22.33 2.55 -1.93
C PHE A 15 23.06 3.45 -2.91
N ARG A 16 23.55 2.89 -4.01
CA ARG A 16 24.08 3.67 -5.14
C ARG A 16 23.24 3.42 -6.37
N PHE A 17 22.62 4.49 -6.86
CA PHE A 17 21.78 4.48 -8.05
C PHE A 17 22.59 4.95 -9.25
N ASN A 18 22.80 4.03 -10.18
CA ASN A 18 23.43 4.24 -11.48
C ASN A 18 22.37 4.17 -12.59
N LYS A 19 22.75 4.49 -13.82
CA LYS A 19 21.83 4.45 -14.96
C LYS A 19 21.45 2.99 -15.27
N GLY A 20 20.29 2.57 -14.78
CA GLY A 20 19.73 1.22 -15.00
C GLY A 20 20.04 0.18 -13.93
N GLU A 21 20.85 0.53 -12.92
CA GLU A 21 21.33 -0.39 -11.89
C GLU A 21 21.27 0.23 -10.49
N VAL A 22 21.07 -0.62 -9.50
CA VAL A 22 21.08 -0.26 -8.08
C VAL A 22 22.05 -1.18 -7.36
N ILE A 23 23.03 -0.59 -6.69
CA ILE A 23 23.99 -1.31 -5.85
C ILE A 23 23.58 -1.10 -4.40
N ILE A 24 23.39 -2.20 -3.68
CA ILE A 24 23.10 -2.19 -2.24
C ILE A 24 24.32 -2.78 -1.53
N THR A 25 24.86 -2.05 -0.55
CA THR A 25 25.95 -2.53 0.30
C THR A 25 25.51 -2.55 1.76
N ARG A 26 25.78 -3.65 2.47
CA ARG A 26 25.53 -3.77 3.91
C ARG A 26 26.55 -4.72 4.50
N LEU A 27 27.17 -4.36 5.63
CA LEU A 27 28.18 -5.20 6.31
C LEU A 27 29.35 -5.64 5.39
N GLY A 28 29.70 -4.82 4.40
CA GLY A 28 30.74 -5.16 3.41
C GLY A 28 30.28 -6.11 2.30
N GLU A 29 29.06 -6.66 2.37
CA GLU A 29 28.46 -7.42 1.29
C GLU A 29 27.80 -6.46 0.29
N THR A 30 28.11 -6.64 -0.99
CA THR A 30 27.59 -5.80 -2.08
C THR A 30 26.76 -6.65 -3.03
N GLN A 31 25.52 -6.24 -3.28
CA GLN A 31 24.66 -6.86 -4.27
C GLN A 31 24.30 -5.84 -5.35
N LEU A 32 24.46 -6.25 -6.61
CA LEU A 32 24.03 -5.50 -7.78
C LEU A 32 22.64 -5.99 -8.20
N PHE A 33 21.75 -5.04 -8.50
CA PHE A 33 20.44 -5.28 -9.07
C PHE A 33 20.28 -4.46 -10.34
N SER A 34 19.64 -5.02 -11.36
CA SER A 34 19.02 -4.19 -12.38
C SER A 34 17.89 -3.36 -11.76
N ARG A 35 17.51 -2.25 -12.41
CA ARG A 35 16.41 -1.39 -11.93
C ARG A 35 15.10 -2.17 -11.78
N SER A 36 14.80 -3.10 -12.69
CA SER A 36 13.58 -3.93 -12.64
C SER A 36 13.60 -4.90 -11.46
N GLU A 37 14.74 -5.55 -11.18
CA GLU A 37 14.90 -6.42 -10.02
C GLU A 37 14.78 -5.66 -8.71
N PHE A 38 15.38 -4.46 -8.63
CA PHE A 38 15.28 -3.62 -7.45
C PHE A 38 13.83 -3.19 -7.18
N VAL A 39 13.10 -2.75 -8.22
CA VAL A 39 11.68 -2.41 -8.09
C VAL A 39 10.86 -3.64 -7.67
N ARG A 40 11.11 -4.81 -8.27
CA ARG A 40 10.45 -6.06 -7.86
C ARG A 40 10.72 -6.41 -6.40
N LEU A 41 11.96 -6.23 -5.92
CA LEU A 41 12.31 -6.42 -4.51
C LEU A 41 11.49 -5.51 -3.59
N LEU A 42 11.34 -4.22 -3.94
CA LEU A 42 10.50 -3.29 -3.19
C LEU A 42 9.04 -3.74 -3.16
N GLY A 43 8.48 -4.19 -4.29
CA GLY A 43 7.13 -4.73 -4.35
C GLY A 43 6.95 -5.99 -3.49
N LEU A 44 7.95 -6.87 -3.42
CA LEU A 44 7.92 -8.04 -2.54
C LEU A 44 7.98 -7.65 -1.05
N ILE A 45 8.81 -6.68 -0.68
CA ILE A 45 8.90 -6.18 0.70
C ILE A 45 7.54 -5.60 1.11
N ASP A 46 6.95 -4.75 0.27
CA ASP A 46 5.63 -4.16 0.51
C ASP A 46 4.56 -5.25 0.72
N LYS A 47 4.45 -6.22 -0.20
CA LYS A 47 3.48 -7.34 -0.10
C LYS A 47 3.59 -8.16 1.19
N ILE A 48 4.81 -8.30 1.74
CA ILE A 48 5.06 -9.15 2.91
C ILE A 48 4.93 -8.36 4.23
N TYR A 49 5.44 -7.14 4.26
CA TYR A 49 5.65 -6.41 5.51
C TYR A 49 4.67 -5.26 5.71
N THR A 50 4.04 -4.74 4.65
CA THR A 50 3.04 -3.70 4.79
C THR A 50 1.90 -4.20 5.66
N GLU A 51 1.51 -3.35 6.59
CA GLU A 51 0.42 -3.60 7.49
C GLU A 51 -0.87 -3.80 6.69
N ILE A 52 -1.74 -4.70 7.15
CA ILE A 52 -3.08 -4.87 6.59
C ILE A 52 -4.07 -4.49 7.68
N LEU A 53 -4.71 -3.33 7.52
CA LEU A 53 -5.69 -2.82 8.49
C LEU A 53 -6.89 -3.77 8.59
N PRO A 54 -7.36 -4.10 9.81
CA PRO A 54 -8.54 -4.95 10.00
C PRO A 54 -9.81 -4.36 9.37
N LEU A 55 -10.76 -5.23 9.02
CA LEU A 55 -12.06 -4.81 8.50
C LEU A 55 -12.80 -4.06 9.61
N GLY A 56 -13.55 -3.03 9.22
CA GLY A 56 -14.22 -2.13 10.15
C GLY A 56 -13.32 -1.04 10.73
N SER A 57 -12.05 -0.95 10.31
CA SER A 57 -11.20 0.20 10.64
C SER A 57 -11.77 1.48 10.01
N VAL A 58 -11.69 2.59 10.75
CA VAL A 58 -12.03 3.93 10.23
C VAL A 58 -10.74 4.71 10.04
N ILE A 59 -10.55 5.20 8.84
CA ILE A 59 -9.36 5.93 8.42
C ILE A 59 -9.70 7.35 7.98
N GLN A 60 -8.74 8.25 8.11
CA GLN A 60 -8.76 9.55 7.48
C GLN A 60 -8.00 9.49 6.15
N ILE A 61 -8.62 10.01 5.10
CA ILE A 61 -8.02 10.12 3.77
C ILE A 61 -7.26 11.45 3.66
N ASN A 62 -6.09 11.40 3.04
CA ASN A 62 -5.38 12.59 2.60
C ASN A 62 -6.13 13.21 1.42
N ARG A 63 -6.74 14.38 1.62
CA ARG A 63 -7.51 15.10 0.57
C ARG A 63 -6.68 15.40 -0.67
N GLU A 64 -5.39 15.65 -0.53
CA GLU A 64 -4.49 15.97 -1.66
C GLU A 64 -4.29 14.78 -2.61
N LYS A 65 -4.59 13.57 -2.15
CA LYS A 65 -4.51 12.33 -2.92
C LYS A 65 -5.81 11.98 -3.64
N LEU A 66 -6.89 12.73 -3.40
CA LEU A 66 -8.17 12.50 -4.04
C LEU A 66 -8.28 13.29 -5.35
N PRO A 67 -8.95 12.73 -6.38
CA PRO A 67 -9.34 13.48 -7.56
C PRO A 67 -10.18 14.71 -7.19
N LYS A 68 -9.98 15.84 -7.87
CA LYS A 68 -10.66 17.12 -7.54
C LYS A 68 -12.18 17.03 -7.71
N ASP A 69 -12.62 16.29 -8.73
CA ASP A 69 -14.01 15.94 -9.00
C ASP A 69 -14.65 15.13 -7.87
N ALA A 70 -13.87 14.27 -7.18
CA ALA A 70 -14.36 13.53 -6.02
C ALA A 70 -14.56 14.40 -4.76
N LEU A 71 -14.09 15.66 -4.78
CA LEU A 71 -14.16 16.59 -3.65
C LEU A 71 -15.33 17.59 -3.75
N GLU A 72 -16.04 17.66 -4.88
CA GLU A 72 -17.09 18.66 -5.14
C GLU A 72 -18.23 18.63 -4.12
N ASP A 73 -18.59 17.43 -3.63
CA ASP A 73 -19.65 17.22 -2.64
C ASP A 73 -19.19 17.39 -1.19
N PHE A 74 -17.88 17.60 -0.96
CA PHE A 74 -17.32 17.73 0.38
C PHE A 74 -17.15 19.20 0.75
N ILE A 75 -17.64 19.55 1.94
CA ILE A 75 -17.37 20.85 2.56
C ILE A 75 -15.84 21.03 2.61
N GLU A 76 -15.38 22.17 2.11
CA GLU A 76 -13.97 22.54 2.13
C GLU A 76 -13.46 22.50 3.57
N GLU A 77 -12.22 22.03 3.77
CA GLU A 77 -11.58 21.81 5.09
C GLU A 77 -12.11 20.64 5.95
N MET A 78 -13.28 20.04 5.65
CA MET A 78 -13.71 18.88 6.44
C MET A 78 -12.86 17.63 6.13
N PRO A 79 -12.40 16.92 7.18
CA PRO A 79 -11.67 15.68 7.01
C PRO A 79 -12.58 14.60 6.42
N ILE A 80 -12.01 13.80 5.50
CA ILE A 80 -12.74 12.74 4.83
C ILE A 80 -12.42 11.43 5.52
N TYR A 81 -13.47 10.76 6.01
CA TYR A 81 -13.35 9.49 6.71
C TYR A 81 -13.95 8.35 5.92
N VAL A 82 -13.31 7.19 6.01
CA VAL A 82 -13.74 5.99 5.31
C VAL A 82 -13.71 4.80 6.26
N LEU A 83 -14.78 4.00 6.24
CA LEU A 83 -14.87 2.70 6.87
C LEU A 83 -14.35 1.63 5.89
N ILE A 84 -13.33 0.89 6.29
CA ILE A 84 -12.75 -0.20 5.50
C ILE A 84 -13.68 -1.42 5.54
N THR A 85 -14.09 -1.88 4.36
CA THR A 85 -14.95 -3.07 4.18
C THR A 85 -14.33 -4.15 3.31
N GLY A 86 -13.20 -3.89 2.67
CA GLY A 86 -12.40 -4.89 1.95
C GLY A 86 -10.90 -4.67 2.13
N GLN A 87 -10.13 -5.75 2.04
CA GLN A 87 -8.66 -5.75 2.14
C GLN A 87 -8.09 -6.58 0.99
N ARG A 88 -7.01 -6.09 0.35
CA ARG A 88 -6.24 -6.80 -0.69
C ARG A 88 -7.15 -7.48 -1.72
N VAL A 89 -8.13 -6.74 -2.24
CA VAL A 89 -9.18 -7.26 -3.12
C VAL A 89 -8.58 -7.51 -4.51
N SER A 90 -8.43 -8.78 -4.90
CA SER A 90 -7.90 -9.15 -6.21
C SER A 90 -8.88 -8.85 -7.34
N ILE A 91 -8.41 -8.11 -8.35
CA ILE A 91 -9.19 -7.77 -9.54
C ILE A 91 -8.66 -8.59 -10.71
N LYS A 92 -9.49 -9.53 -11.20
CA LYS A 92 -9.21 -10.38 -12.38
C LYS A 92 -7.84 -11.09 -12.34
N ASN A 93 -7.29 -11.35 -11.14
CA ASN A 93 -5.93 -11.85 -10.94
C ASN A 93 -4.85 -11.06 -11.70
N LYS A 94 -5.00 -9.74 -11.84
CA LYS A 94 -3.97 -8.87 -12.43
C LYS A 94 -3.25 -8.04 -11.38
N PHE A 95 -4.02 -7.47 -10.47
CA PHE A 95 -3.54 -6.64 -9.37
C PHE A 95 -4.53 -6.77 -8.22
N TYR A 96 -4.18 -6.23 -7.07
CA TYR A 96 -5.09 -6.11 -5.95
C TYR A 96 -5.27 -4.64 -5.53
N LEU A 97 -6.43 -4.35 -4.94
CA LEU A 97 -6.74 -3.07 -4.30
C LEU A 97 -6.37 -3.17 -2.82
N ASP A 98 -5.63 -2.20 -2.27
CA ASP A 98 -5.18 -2.27 -0.87
C ASP A 98 -6.38 -2.36 0.08
N TYR A 99 -7.34 -1.43 -0.09
CA TYR A 99 -8.62 -1.49 0.60
C TYR A 99 -9.78 -1.07 -0.29
N THR A 100 -10.96 -1.47 0.15
CA THR A 100 -12.22 -0.90 -0.31
C THR A 100 -13.07 -0.45 0.86
N GLY A 101 -13.94 0.53 0.67
CA GLY A 101 -14.73 1.08 1.78
C GLY A 101 -15.86 2.01 1.38
N TYR A 102 -16.50 2.58 2.40
CA TYR A 102 -17.56 3.57 2.27
C TYR A 102 -17.29 4.78 3.16
N PHE A 103 -17.72 5.96 2.73
CA PHE A 103 -17.59 7.17 3.53
C PHE A 103 -18.26 7.01 4.90
N TRP A 104 -17.55 7.38 5.96
CA TRP A 104 -18.08 7.42 7.32
C TRP A 104 -18.62 8.83 7.64
N PRO A 105 -19.78 8.99 8.31
CA PRO A 105 -20.68 7.97 8.85
C PRO A 105 -21.78 7.50 7.90
N LYS A 106 -21.76 7.94 6.64
CA LYS A 106 -22.84 7.66 5.67
C LYS A 106 -23.02 6.16 5.38
N GLY A 107 -21.92 5.40 5.37
CA GLY A 107 -21.94 3.97 5.05
C GLY A 107 -22.35 3.69 3.61
N LEU A 108 -23.01 2.56 3.39
CA LEU A 108 -23.51 2.14 2.07
C LEU A 108 -24.75 2.96 1.68
N ILE A 109 -24.66 3.68 0.57
CA ILE A 109 -25.78 4.39 -0.07
C ILE A 109 -26.18 3.61 -1.34
N PRO A 110 -27.49 3.46 -1.64
CA PRO A 110 -27.94 2.82 -2.87
C PRO A 110 -27.28 3.43 -4.12
N ASN A 111 -26.86 2.57 -5.05
CA ASN A 111 -26.19 2.94 -6.30
C ASN A 111 -24.82 3.64 -6.15
N GLN A 112 -24.24 3.67 -4.95
CA GLN A 112 -22.89 4.18 -4.75
C GLN A 112 -21.87 3.05 -5.00
N GLU A 113 -20.88 3.32 -5.84
CA GLU A 113 -19.73 2.43 -6.01
C GLU A 113 -18.87 2.41 -4.74
N THR A 114 -18.26 1.25 -4.46
CA THR A 114 -17.33 1.12 -3.34
C THR A 114 -16.07 1.93 -3.62
N LEU A 115 -15.61 2.68 -2.61
CA LEU A 115 -14.37 3.44 -2.73
C LEU A 115 -13.18 2.50 -2.81
N VAL A 116 -12.24 2.81 -3.70
CA VAL A 116 -10.93 2.16 -3.79
C VAL A 116 -9.92 3.04 -3.08
N ILE A 117 -9.15 2.46 -2.18
CA ILE A 117 -8.24 3.20 -1.30
C ILE A 117 -6.89 2.49 -1.35
N SER A 118 -5.84 3.22 -1.71
CA SER A 118 -4.47 2.75 -1.59
C SER A 118 -3.85 3.10 -0.26
N ASP A 119 -2.83 2.35 0.17
CA ASP A 119 -2.13 2.58 1.44
C ASP A 119 -1.58 4.03 1.54
N ASP A 120 -1.14 4.63 0.43
CA ASP A 120 -0.60 6.00 0.39
C ASP A 120 -1.65 7.12 0.45
N MET A 121 -2.94 6.79 0.36
CA MET A 121 -4.05 7.73 0.56
C MET A 121 -4.40 7.89 2.05
N ILE A 122 -3.92 7.01 2.92
CA ILE A 122 -4.27 7.01 4.34
C ILE A 122 -3.43 8.05 5.07
N ALA A 123 -4.08 9.11 5.55
CA ALA A 123 -3.44 10.14 6.38
C ALA A 123 -3.28 9.69 7.84
N ALA A 124 -4.31 9.03 8.38
CA ALA A 124 -4.31 8.53 9.75
C ALA A 124 -5.31 7.38 9.93
N VAL A 125 -5.01 6.46 10.86
CA VAL A 125 -5.95 5.45 11.33
C VAL A 125 -6.62 5.96 12.59
N LEU A 126 -7.92 6.24 12.53
CA LEU A 126 -8.68 6.83 13.63
C LEU A 126 -9.24 5.78 14.57
N PHE A 127 -9.65 4.65 13.99
CA PHE A 127 -10.15 3.50 14.70
C PHE A 127 -9.69 2.24 13.99
N ARG A 128 -9.19 1.28 14.76
CA ARG A 128 -8.84 -0.04 14.25
C ARG A 128 -10.04 -0.95 14.44
N GLY A 129 -10.37 -1.72 13.39
CA GLY A 129 -11.40 -2.74 13.45
C GLY A 129 -11.06 -3.83 14.46
N LEU A 130 -11.74 -4.97 14.40
CA LEU A 130 -11.51 -6.04 15.38
C LEU A 130 -10.07 -6.58 15.28
N GLU A 131 -9.25 -6.25 16.29
CA GLU A 131 -7.86 -6.69 16.40
C GLU A 131 -7.71 -7.90 17.33
N LYS A 132 -6.54 -8.55 17.24
CA LYS A 132 -6.04 -9.55 18.20
C LYS A 132 -6.95 -10.77 18.36
N ASN A 133 -7.20 -11.45 17.24
CA ASN A 133 -7.79 -12.78 17.25
C ASN A 133 -7.12 -13.67 16.19
N ASP A 134 -7.07 -14.96 16.47
CA ASP A 134 -6.40 -15.97 15.63
C ASP A 134 -6.98 -16.00 14.20
N ILE A 135 -8.28 -15.69 14.05
CA ILE A 135 -8.95 -15.68 12.74
C ILE A 135 -8.37 -14.56 11.86
N GLN A 136 -8.24 -13.35 12.39
CA GLN A 136 -7.70 -12.20 11.68
C GLN A 136 -6.22 -12.42 11.32
N GLU A 137 -5.42 -12.94 12.26
CA GLU A 137 -4.00 -13.23 12.02
C GLU A 137 -3.82 -14.29 10.92
N GLN A 138 -4.58 -15.40 11.00
CA GLN A 138 -4.53 -16.45 10.00
C GLN A 138 -5.04 -15.96 8.63
N HIS A 139 -6.06 -15.09 8.63
CA HIS A 139 -6.59 -14.48 7.41
C HIS A 139 -5.54 -13.61 6.72
N VAL A 140 -4.89 -12.71 7.46
CA VAL A 140 -3.80 -11.84 6.93
C VAL A 140 -2.65 -12.68 6.38
N LEU A 141 -2.24 -13.74 7.10
CA LEU A 141 -1.20 -14.65 6.63
C LEU A 141 -1.59 -15.35 5.32
N ASN A 142 -2.84 -15.80 5.21
CA ASN A 142 -3.36 -16.43 4.01
C ASN A 142 -3.46 -15.45 2.83
N LEU A 143 -3.88 -14.20 3.06
CA LEU A 143 -3.87 -13.15 2.04
C LEU A 143 -2.46 -12.95 1.48
N ARG A 144 -1.46 -12.77 2.35
CA ARG A 144 -0.05 -12.61 1.93
C ARG A 144 0.43 -13.78 1.08
N ARG A 145 0.14 -15.02 1.50
CA ARG A 145 0.47 -16.24 0.72
C ARG A 145 -0.20 -16.24 -0.65
N GLN A 146 -1.47 -15.85 -0.73
CA GLN A 146 -2.19 -15.78 -2.00
C GLN A 146 -1.61 -14.73 -2.95
N LEU A 147 -1.26 -13.55 -2.44
CA LEU A 147 -0.64 -12.49 -3.22
C LEU A 147 0.72 -12.93 -3.78
N LEU A 148 1.55 -13.58 -2.95
CA LEU A 148 2.84 -14.13 -3.38
C LEU A 148 2.69 -15.26 -4.41
N ALA A 149 1.79 -16.21 -4.16
CA ALA A 149 1.60 -17.37 -5.04
C ALA A 149 1.08 -16.98 -6.43
N LYS A 150 0.29 -15.90 -6.51
CA LYS A 150 -0.26 -15.38 -7.76
C LYS A 150 0.58 -14.27 -8.40
N ASP A 151 1.69 -13.87 -7.75
CA ASP A 151 2.52 -12.73 -8.11
C ASP A 151 1.70 -11.45 -8.39
N LEU A 152 0.71 -11.17 -7.53
CA LEU A 152 -0.14 -9.99 -7.66
C LEU A 152 0.50 -8.81 -6.97
N ASP A 153 0.64 -7.70 -7.68
CA ASP A 153 1.05 -6.41 -7.15
C ASP A 153 -0.15 -5.52 -6.81
N SER A 154 0.06 -4.51 -5.96
CA SER A 154 -0.98 -3.51 -5.70
C SER A 154 -1.26 -2.71 -6.96
N TYR A 155 -2.49 -2.24 -7.10
CA TYR A 155 -2.90 -1.40 -8.22
C TYR A 155 -2.01 -0.15 -8.34
N THR A 156 -1.72 0.49 -7.21
CA THR A 156 -0.85 1.67 -7.15
C THR A 156 0.56 1.36 -7.66
N PHE A 157 1.16 0.26 -7.21
CA PHE A 157 2.48 -0.15 -7.65
C PHE A 157 2.51 -0.51 -9.15
N HIS A 158 1.46 -1.17 -9.64
CA HIS A 158 1.31 -1.50 -11.06
C HIS A 158 1.29 -0.23 -11.93
N ASN A 159 0.56 0.81 -11.52
CA ASN A 159 0.52 2.08 -12.23
C ASN A 159 1.88 2.79 -12.24
N TYR A 160 2.59 2.82 -11.10
CA TYR A 160 3.95 3.40 -11.05
C TYR A 160 4.93 2.73 -12.02
N GLN A 161 4.85 1.41 -12.20
CA GLN A 161 5.71 0.71 -13.17
C GLN A 161 5.38 1.10 -14.61
N MET A 162 4.09 1.26 -14.93
CA MET A 162 3.63 1.66 -16.26
C MET A 162 4.08 3.08 -16.62
N GLU A 163 4.00 4.01 -15.67
CA GLU A 163 4.48 5.39 -15.84
C GLU A 163 6.01 5.47 -15.96
N ALA A 164 6.75 4.68 -15.16
CA ALA A 164 8.21 4.66 -15.20
C ALA A 164 8.82 4.01 -16.48
N SER A 165 7.97 3.38 -17.30
CA SER A 165 8.34 2.73 -18.56
C SER A 165 8.07 3.61 -19.79
N GLN A 166 7.50 4.80 -19.60
CA GLN A 166 7.31 5.85 -20.63
C GLN A 166 8.45 6.87 -20.57
#